data_AF-A0A378AR01-F1
#
_entry.id   AF-A0A378AR01-F1
#
_cell.length_a   1.000
_cell.length_b   1.000
_cell.length_c   1.000
_cell.angle_alpha   90.00
_cell.angle_beta   90.00
_cell.angle_gamma   90.00
#
_symmetry.space_group_name_H-M   'P 1'
#
loop_
_entity.id
_entity.type
_entity.pdbx_description
1 polymer ?
#
loop_
_entity_poly.entity_id
_entity_poly.type
_entity_poly.pdbx_seq_one_letter_code
_entity_poly.pdbx_strand_id
1 'polypeptide(L)'
;MGKTNVPMMTADWQTYNDLYGTTHNLWDRQRSPGGSSGGAAVAVAADFTPVEFGSDLFGSLRIPAHYTGVYAHRCSLGLMSSEDMCPVVVRKRLMSRISRRRAPWRAARRICV
;
A
#
# COMPACT_ATOMS: atom_id res chain seq x y z
N MET A 1 -13.70 2.60 -6.48
CA MET A 1 -13.28 2.78 -5.08
C MET A 1 -13.82 1.61 -4.28
N GLY A 2 -12.93 0.75 -3.78
CA GLY A 2 -13.28 -0.51 -3.10
C GLY A 2 -12.07 -1.03 -2.31
N LYS A 3 -12.20 -2.17 -1.61
CA LYS A 3 -11.06 -2.78 -0.91
C LYS A 3 -10.09 -3.40 -1.90
N THR A 4 -8.81 -3.04 -1.77
CA THR A 4 -7.73 -3.60 -2.59
C THR A 4 -7.19 -4.90 -2.01
N ASN A 5 -6.65 -5.75 -2.87
CA ASN A 5 -6.17 -7.07 -2.47
C ASN A 5 -4.92 -6.97 -1.57
N VAL A 6 -4.87 -7.83 -0.55
CA VAL A 6 -3.76 -7.96 0.41
C VAL A 6 -3.55 -9.44 0.72
N PRO A 7 -2.31 -9.89 1.09
CA PRO A 7 -2.10 -11.24 1.53
C PRO A 7 -2.84 -11.52 2.84
N MET A 8 -3.03 -12.80 3.14
CA MET A 8 -3.67 -13.24 4.38
C MET A 8 -3.02 -12.52 5.58
N MET A 9 -3.86 -11.82 6.36
CA MET A 9 -3.44 -11.04 7.53
C MET A 9 -2.32 -10.02 7.27
N THR A 10 -2.11 -9.59 6.02
CA THR A 10 -1.02 -8.69 5.62
C THR A 10 0.38 -9.18 6.03
N ALA A 11 0.55 -10.51 6.09
CA ALA A 11 1.74 -11.15 6.65
C ALA A 11 2.86 -11.46 5.64
N ASP A 12 2.65 -11.16 4.35
CA ASP A 12 3.58 -11.52 3.28
C ASP A 12 3.97 -10.31 2.40
N TRP A 13 5.13 -10.44 1.76
CA TRP A 13 5.68 -9.55 0.73
C TRP A 13 5.11 -9.84 -0.66
N GLN A 14 4.39 -10.93 -0.81
CA GLN A 14 3.64 -11.24 -2.03
C GLN A 14 2.15 -11.08 -1.76
N THR A 15 1.41 -10.54 -2.73
CA THR A 15 -0.02 -10.29 -2.56
C THR A 15 -0.82 -11.43 -3.17
N TYR A 16 -1.05 -12.49 -2.37
CA TYR A 16 -1.90 -13.62 -2.71
C TYR A 16 -2.81 -14.00 -1.54
N ASN A 17 -4.01 -14.48 -1.84
CA ASN A 17 -4.90 -15.09 -0.86
C ASN A 17 -5.86 -16.06 -1.55
N ASP A 18 -6.50 -16.93 -0.78
CA ASP A 18 -7.40 -17.96 -1.32
C ASP A 18 -8.76 -17.38 -1.75
N LEU A 19 -9.15 -16.21 -1.22
CA LEU A 19 -10.45 -15.60 -1.49
C LEU A 19 -10.51 -14.82 -2.81
N TYR A 20 -9.47 -14.05 -3.11
CA TYR A 20 -9.37 -13.15 -4.26
C TYR A 20 -8.26 -13.55 -5.23
N GLY A 21 -7.40 -14.51 -4.85
CA GLY A 21 -6.29 -14.99 -5.65
C GLY A 21 -5.05 -14.10 -5.57
N THR A 22 -4.13 -14.35 -6.51
CA THR A 22 -2.84 -13.65 -6.61
C THR A 22 -2.97 -12.37 -7.41
N THR A 23 -2.51 -11.26 -6.84
CA THR A 23 -2.30 -10.02 -7.60
C THR A 23 -0.98 -10.12 -8.34
N HIS A 24 -1.02 -9.85 -9.64
CA HIS A 24 0.16 -9.85 -10.51
C HIS A 24 0.69 -8.43 -10.73
N ASN A 25 1.97 -8.30 -11.04
CA ASN A 25 2.56 -7.01 -11.39
C ASN A 25 1.95 -6.50 -12.70
N LEU A 26 1.70 -5.18 -12.75
CA LEU A 26 1.15 -4.51 -13.92
C LEU A 26 2.08 -4.59 -15.13
N TRP A 27 3.39 -4.47 -14.90
CA TRP A 27 4.39 -4.42 -15.98
C TRP A 27 4.69 -5.80 -16.56
N ASP A 28 4.58 -6.85 -15.75
CA ASP A 28 4.84 -8.23 -16.14
C ASP A 28 4.01 -9.17 -15.27
N ARG A 29 3.05 -9.85 -15.88
CA ARG A 29 2.11 -10.74 -15.18
C ARG A 29 2.78 -11.95 -14.55
N GLN A 30 4.00 -12.30 -14.95
CA GLN A 30 4.77 -13.39 -14.33
C GLN A 30 5.48 -12.97 -13.04
N ARG A 31 5.43 -11.67 -12.67
CA ARG A 31 6.11 -11.14 -11.49
C ARG A 31 5.15 -10.77 -10.38
N SER A 32 5.66 -10.81 -9.15
CA SER A 32 4.94 -10.27 -7.99
C SER A 32 4.92 -8.73 -8.04
N PRO A 33 3.78 -8.09 -7.72
CA PRO A 33 3.70 -6.65 -7.52
C PRO A 33 4.32 -6.21 -6.19
N GLY A 34 4.79 -7.13 -5.35
CA GLY A 34 5.19 -6.87 -3.97
C GLY A 34 4.00 -6.89 -3.01
N GLY A 35 4.23 -6.50 -1.76
CA GLY A 35 3.27 -6.70 -0.69
C GLY A 35 3.69 -6.01 0.62
N SER A 36 2.81 -5.97 1.61
CA SER A 36 1.47 -6.55 1.61
C SER A 36 0.45 -5.76 0.78
N SER A 37 0.74 -4.52 0.38
CA SER A 37 -0.20 -3.64 -0.34
C SER A 37 -0.04 -3.69 -1.86
N GLY A 38 0.19 -4.86 -2.44
CA GLY A 38 0.38 -5.02 -3.88
C GLY A 38 -0.87 -4.68 -4.69
N GLY A 39 -2.06 -5.00 -4.18
CA GLY A 39 -3.33 -4.64 -4.84
C GLY A 39 -3.51 -3.13 -4.98
N ALA A 40 -3.18 -2.37 -3.93
CA ALA A 40 -3.20 -0.91 -3.94
C ALA A 40 -2.19 -0.32 -4.94
N ALA A 41 -0.97 -0.87 -4.96
CA ALA A 41 0.07 -0.40 -5.87
C ALA A 41 -0.30 -0.65 -7.34
N VAL A 42 -0.88 -1.81 -7.66
CA VAL A 42 -1.36 -2.13 -9.00
C VAL A 42 -2.59 -1.32 -9.37
N ALA A 43 -3.54 -1.08 -8.45
CA ALA A 43 -4.72 -0.26 -8.73
C ALA A 43 -4.34 1.20 -9.09
N VAL A 44 -3.38 1.77 -8.36
CA VAL A 44 -2.83 3.10 -8.67
C VAL A 44 -1.99 3.06 -9.95
N ALA A 45 -1.17 2.03 -10.14
CA ALA A 45 -0.40 1.86 -11.35
C ALA A 45 -1.28 1.58 -12.58
N ALA A 46 -2.50 1.09 -12.44
CA ALA A 46 -3.45 0.82 -13.54
C ALA A 46 -4.44 1.97 -13.81
N ASP A 47 -4.27 3.12 -13.13
CA ASP A 47 -5.20 4.27 -13.18
C ASP A 47 -6.65 3.95 -12.72
N PHE A 48 -6.86 2.89 -11.94
CA PHE A 48 -8.17 2.63 -11.33
C PHE A 48 -8.50 3.63 -10.22
N THR A 49 -7.46 4.12 -9.54
CA THR A 49 -7.58 5.07 -8.43
C THR A 49 -6.37 6.02 -8.41
N PRO A 50 -6.56 7.33 -8.14
CA PRO A 50 -5.43 8.27 -8.10
C PRO A 50 -4.55 8.13 -6.84
N VAL A 51 -5.12 7.63 -5.75
CA VAL A 51 -4.47 7.45 -4.44
C VAL A 51 -5.07 6.23 -3.75
N GLU A 52 -4.24 5.45 -3.07
CA GLU A 52 -4.65 4.35 -2.20
C GLU A 52 -4.00 4.48 -0.82
N PHE A 53 -4.67 3.99 0.23
CA PHE A 53 -4.20 4.03 1.61
C PHE A 53 -3.90 2.62 2.14
N GLY A 54 -2.90 2.52 3.01
CA GLY A 54 -2.55 1.25 3.64
C GLY A 54 -1.58 1.41 4.79
N SER A 55 -1.09 0.28 5.30
CA SER A 55 -0.09 0.24 6.38
C SER A 55 1.30 -0.05 5.85
N ASP A 56 2.32 0.61 6.42
CA ASP A 56 3.73 0.28 6.19
C ASP A 56 4.43 0.02 7.53
N LEU A 57 4.65 -1.26 7.85
CA LEU A 57 5.41 -1.68 9.03
C LEU A 57 6.87 -1.97 8.67
N PHE A 58 7.10 -2.82 7.66
CA PHE A 58 8.42 -3.25 7.22
C PHE A 58 8.76 -2.82 5.78
N GLY A 59 7.97 -1.93 5.18
CA GLY A 59 8.07 -1.59 3.75
C GLY A 59 6.85 -1.97 2.92
N SER A 60 5.74 -2.32 3.57
CA SER A 60 4.57 -2.93 2.92
C SER A 60 3.84 -2.04 1.89
N LEU A 61 4.15 -0.74 1.86
CA LEU A 61 3.74 0.17 0.78
C LEU A 61 4.94 0.58 -0.09
N ARG A 62 6.14 0.73 0.50
CA ARG A 62 7.36 1.12 -0.23
C ARG A 62 7.86 0.06 -1.22
N ILE A 63 7.83 -1.22 -0.84
CA ILE A 63 8.23 -2.35 -1.69
C ILE A 63 7.32 -2.48 -2.91
N PRO A 64 5.98 -2.59 -2.77
CA PRO A 64 5.14 -2.72 -3.94
C PRO A 64 5.17 -1.45 -4.81
N ALA A 65 5.33 -0.26 -4.21
CA ALA A 65 5.50 0.96 -4.98
C ALA A 65 6.79 0.97 -5.82
N HIS A 66 7.89 0.42 -5.30
CA HIS A 66 9.11 0.23 -6.06
C HIS A 66 8.93 -0.76 -7.22
N TYR A 67 8.19 -1.85 -7.01
CA TYR A 67 7.99 -2.90 -8.01
C TYR A 67 7.01 -2.50 -9.12
N THR A 68 6.02 -1.66 -8.82
CA THR A 68 5.02 -1.19 -9.80
C THR A 68 5.28 0.23 -10.31
N GLY A 69 6.38 0.88 -9.91
CA GLY A 69 6.78 2.19 -10.46
C GLY A 69 5.90 3.36 -10.01
N VAL A 70 5.36 3.30 -8.80
CA VAL A 70 4.52 4.36 -8.20
C VAL A 70 5.19 4.95 -6.96
N TYR A 71 4.68 6.07 -6.45
CA TYR A 71 5.23 6.72 -5.26
C TYR A 71 4.51 6.24 -4.00
N ALA A 72 5.26 5.83 -2.99
CA ALA A 72 4.75 5.60 -1.64
C ALA A 72 5.25 6.69 -0.68
N HIS A 73 4.36 7.16 0.20
CA HIS A 73 4.73 8.10 1.26
C HIS A 73 4.41 7.52 2.64
N ARG A 74 5.46 7.19 3.40
CA ARG A 74 5.37 6.79 4.82
C ARG A 74 5.29 8.04 5.69
N CYS A 75 4.14 8.31 6.32
CA CYS A 75 4.04 9.42 7.31
C CYS A 75 4.90 9.06 8.56
N SER A 76 5.37 10.06 9.29
CA SER A 76 6.09 9.86 10.56
C SER A 76 5.21 9.19 11.62
N LEU A 77 5.82 8.47 12.57
CA LEU A 77 5.08 7.80 13.65
C LEU A 77 4.20 8.77 14.43
N GLY A 78 2.93 8.41 14.62
CA GLY A 78 1.95 9.22 15.35
C GLY A 78 1.31 10.37 14.56
N LEU A 79 1.64 10.56 13.28
CA LEU A 79 0.97 11.58 12.45
C LEU A 79 -0.44 11.18 12.01
N MET A 80 -0.67 9.90 11.75
CA MET A 80 -1.99 9.37 11.36
C MET A 80 -2.49 8.39 12.42
N SER A 81 -3.78 8.47 12.76
CA SER A 81 -4.43 7.47 13.60
C SER A 81 -4.45 6.11 12.91
N SER A 82 -4.30 5.05 13.69
CA SER A 82 -4.39 3.66 13.24
C SER A 82 -5.58 2.92 13.88
N GLU A 83 -6.52 3.67 14.47
CA GLU A 83 -7.53 3.17 15.41
C GLU A 83 -8.53 2.17 14.81
N ASP A 84 -8.62 2.06 13.48
CA ASP A 84 -9.50 1.09 12.81
C ASP A 84 -8.74 0.07 11.94
N MET A 85 -7.42 -0.02 12.08
CA MET A 85 -6.64 -1.03 11.37
C MET A 85 -6.67 -2.37 12.10
N CYS A 86 -6.81 -3.47 11.35
CA CYS A 86 -6.75 -4.84 11.89
C CYS A 86 -5.51 -5.02 12.80
N PRO A 87 -5.66 -5.50 14.06
CA PRO A 87 -4.71 -5.23 15.15
C PRO A 87 -3.45 -6.13 15.16
N VAL A 88 -3.02 -6.66 14.01
CA VAL A 88 -2.03 -7.75 14.00
C VAL A 88 -0.65 -7.34 14.57
N VAL A 89 -0.26 -6.05 14.54
CA VAL A 89 0.88 -5.48 15.31
C VAL A 89 0.69 -3.96 15.45
N VAL A 90 -0.01 -3.49 16.48
CA VAL A 90 -0.43 -2.07 16.60
C VAL A 90 0.72 -1.11 16.98
N ARG A 91 1.75 -1.56 17.71
CA ARG A 91 2.73 -0.63 18.31
C ARG A 91 3.69 0.07 17.33
N LYS A 92 3.77 -0.34 16.06
CA LYS A 92 4.68 0.26 15.06
C LYS A 92 4.08 0.41 13.66
N ARG A 93 2.77 0.22 13.48
CA ARG A 93 2.12 0.38 12.18
C ARG A 93 1.88 1.86 11.87
N LEU A 94 2.04 2.21 10.59
CA LEU A 94 1.91 3.56 10.09
C LEU A 94 0.97 3.58 8.90
N MET A 95 -0.09 4.38 8.98
CA MET A 95 -0.86 4.69 7.80
C MET A 95 -0.03 5.52 6.83
N SER A 96 -0.17 5.17 5.57
CA SER A 96 0.55 5.78 4.46
C SER A 96 -0.20 5.58 3.16
N ARG A 97 0.29 6.20 2.08
CA ARG A 97 -0.41 6.20 0.80
C ARG A 97 0.49 5.88 -0.37
N ILE A 98 -0.13 5.39 -1.44
CA ILE A 98 0.48 5.21 -2.76
C ILE A 98 -0.19 6.15 -3.76
N SER A 99 0.58 6.81 -4.63
CA SER A 99 0.09 7.66 -5.72
C SER A 99 1.03 7.66 -6.91
N ARG A 100 0.52 7.90 -8.12
CA ARG A 100 1.35 8.13 -9.32
C ARG A 100 2.04 9.49 -9.35
N ARG A 101 1.52 10.50 -8.64
CA ARG A 101 2.14 11.83 -8.59
C ARG A 101 3.01 11.93 -7.35
N ARG A 102 4.21 12.46 -7.51
CA ARG A 102 5.03 12.91 -6.37
C ARG A 102 4.28 14.05 -5.70
N ALA A 103 3.63 13.76 -4.57
CA ALA A 103 3.02 14.82 -3.79
C ALA A 103 4.12 15.69 -3.17
N PRO A 104 4.02 17.03 -3.25
CA PRO A 104 4.92 17.90 -2.49
C PRO A 104 4.74 17.62 -1.00
N TRP A 105 5.84 17.57 -0.25
CA TRP A 105 5.87 17.21 1.19
C TRP A 105 4.88 18.01 2.04
N ARG A 106 4.59 19.26 1.67
CA ARG A 106 3.58 20.11 2.33
C ARG A 106 2.14 19.62 2.13
N ALA A 107 1.81 19.13 0.94
CA ALA A 107 0.50 18.54 0.64
C ALA A 107 0.36 17.12 1.22
N ALA A 108 1.47 16.39 1.36
CA ALA A 108 1.47 15.09 2.03
C ALA A 108 1.07 15.20 3.50
N ARG A 109 1.63 16.16 4.23
CA ARG A 109 1.26 16.42 5.63
C ARG A 109 -0.21 16.83 5.82
N ARG A 110 -0.77 17.68 4.96
CA ARG A 110 -2.17 18.14 5.07
C ARG A 110 -3.22 17.06 4.85
N ILE A 111 -2.83 15.94 4.26
CA ILE A 111 -3.69 14.77 4.03
C ILE A 111 -3.40 13.67 5.07
N CYS A 112 -2.27 13.77 5.80
CA CYS A 112 -1.96 12.88 6.93
C CYS A 112 -2.59 13.35 8.26
N VAL A 113 -3.19 14.54 8.33
CA VAL A 113 -3.81 15.13 9.53
C VAL A 113 -5.31 15.28 9.32
#